data_AF-A0A5C9CRV6-F1
#
_entry.id   AF-A0A5C9CRV6-F1
#
_cell.length_a   1.000
_cell.length_b   1.000
_cell.length_c   1.000
_cell.angle_alpha   90.00
_cell.angle_beta   90.00
_cell.angle_gamma   90.00
#
_symmetry.space_group_name_H-M   'P 1'
#
loop_
_entity.id
_entity.type
_entity.pdbx_description
1 polymer ?
#
loop_
_entity_poly.entity_id
_entity_poly.type
_entity_poly.pdbx_seq_one_letter_code
_entity_poly.pdbx_strand_id
1 'polypeptide(L)'
;MNTRTNIVIDDELIAQAMLRARVTTKKAAVEAALRAYVRKPDYAGLLALRGSDVLDPDYDPRGPYGLTPEALARRGWHTFEEARMAIEKQGDDLLTQAVAAEHKPGKAVRQTRAQKSHVTDA
;
A
#
# COMPACT_ATOMS: atom_id res chain seq x y z
N MET A 1 -21.91 23.86 2.96
CA MET A 1 -23.28 23.42 3.30
C MET A 1 -23.26 21.90 3.41
N ASN A 2 -23.89 21.32 4.43
CA ASN A 2 -24.10 19.87 4.51
C ASN A 2 -25.54 19.55 4.12
N THR A 3 -25.71 18.67 3.14
CA THR A 3 -27.02 18.22 2.66
C THR A 3 -27.17 16.74 2.99
N ARG A 4 -28.31 16.34 3.57
CA ARG A 4 -28.63 14.95 3.87
C ARG A 4 -29.64 14.47 2.82
N THR A 5 -29.29 13.41 2.10
CA THR A 5 -30.10 12.89 0.99
C THR A 5 -30.29 11.38 1.18
N ASN A 6 -31.47 10.87 0.84
CA ASN A 6 -31.73 9.44 0.80
C ASN A 6 -31.56 8.95 -0.65
N ILE A 7 -30.63 8.03 -0.87
CA ILE A 7 -30.29 7.50 -2.20
C ILE A 7 -30.07 5.99 -2.10
N VAL A 8 -30.53 5.26 -3.12
CA VAL A 8 -30.29 3.82 -3.23
C VAL A 8 -29.00 3.62 -4.02
N ILE A 9 -28.04 2.91 -3.44
CA ILE A 9 -26.75 2.58 -4.05
C ILE A 9 -26.49 1.09 -3.85
N ASP A 10 -25.84 0.46 -4.83
CA ASP A 10 -25.34 -0.91 -4.71
C ASP A 10 -24.34 -1.04 -3.53
N ASP A 11 -24.61 -1.99 -2.65
CA ASP A 11 -23.80 -2.26 -1.47
C ASP A 11 -22.44 -2.87 -1.80
N GLU A 12 -22.34 -3.67 -2.88
CA GLU A 12 -21.05 -4.21 -3.32
C GLU A 12 -20.14 -3.10 -3.84
N LEU A 13 -20.70 -2.15 -4.59
CA LEU A 13 -19.98 -0.98 -5.08
C LEU A 13 -19.46 -0.11 -3.92
N ILE A 14 -20.29 0.10 -2.88
CA ILE A 14 -19.84 0.82 -1.68
C ILE A 14 -18.75 0.06 -0.94
N ALA A 15 -18.85 -1.27 -0.81
CA ALA A 15 -17.82 -2.07 -0.15
C ALA A 15 -16.47 -1.95 -0.89
N GLN A 16 -16.48 -2.02 -2.22
CA GLN A 16 -15.28 -1.79 -3.03
C GLN A 16 -14.72 -0.38 -2.87
N ALA A 17 -15.59 0.64 -2.85
CA ALA A 17 -15.17 2.02 -2.63
C ALA A 17 -14.57 2.23 -1.24
N MET A 18 -15.18 1.63 -0.21
CA MET A 18 -14.69 1.65 1.17
C MET A 18 -13.31 1.01 1.29
N LEU A 19 -13.09 -0.15 0.64
CA LEU A 19 -11.81 -0.83 0.60
C LEU A 19 -10.74 0.01 -0.10
N ARG A 20 -11.04 0.56 -1.29
CA ARG A 20 -10.12 1.40 -2.06
C ARG A 20 -9.76 2.70 -1.35
N ALA A 21 -10.73 3.34 -0.72
CA ALA A 21 -10.53 4.60 0.01
C ALA A 21 -10.04 4.40 1.45
N ARG A 22 -9.99 3.15 1.95
CA ARG A 22 -9.64 2.78 3.34
C ARG A 22 -10.49 3.51 4.38
N VAL A 23 -11.80 3.55 4.17
CA VAL A 23 -12.77 4.24 5.05
C VAL A 23 -13.77 3.26 5.65
N THR A 24 -14.23 3.57 6.85
CA THR A 24 -15.12 2.70 7.64
C THR A 24 -16.60 3.03 7.46
N THR A 25 -16.95 4.15 6.84
CA THR A 25 -18.35 4.58 6.70
C THR A 25 -18.75 4.75 5.23
N LYS A 26 -20.00 4.38 4.93
CA LYS A 26 -20.60 4.56 3.59
C LYS A 26 -20.56 6.02 3.13
N LYS A 27 -20.85 6.97 4.05
CA LYS A 27 -20.77 8.41 3.77
C LYS A 27 -19.36 8.82 3.34
N ALA A 28 -18.34 8.42 4.09
CA ALA A 28 -16.96 8.77 3.76
C ALA A 28 -16.52 8.17 2.42
N ALA A 29 -16.99 6.96 2.08
CA ALA A 29 -16.71 6.35 0.79
C ALA A 29 -17.31 7.14 -0.38
N VAL A 30 -18.58 7.57 -0.24
CA VAL A 30 -19.25 8.40 -1.25
C VAL A 30 -18.56 9.76 -1.39
N GLU A 31 -18.20 10.41 -0.29
CA GLU A 31 -17.50 11.69 -0.33
C GLU A 31 -16.10 11.57 -0.95
N ALA A 32 -15.34 10.53 -0.60
CA ALA A 32 -14.04 10.24 -1.20
C ALA A 32 -14.16 9.97 -2.70
N ALA A 33 -15.15 9.19 -3.13
CA ALA A 33 -15.42 8.91 -4.54
C ALA A 33 -15.75 10.18 -5.32
N LEU A 34 -16.63 11.05 -4.78
CA LEU A 34 -16.99 12.32 -5.40
C LEU A 34 -15.79 13.27 -5.49
N ARG A 35 -14.98 13.37 -4.43
CA ARG A 35 -13.75 14.16 -4.46
C ARG A 35 -12.76 13.63 -5.50
N ALA A 36 -12.62 12.31 -5.61
CA ALA A 36 -11.77 11.68 -6.62
C ALA A 36 -12.27 11.93 -8.05
N TYR A 37 -13.59 11.93 -8.25
CA TYR A 37 -14.22 12.21 -9.55
C TYR A 37 -14.06 13.67 -9.99
N VAL A 38 -14.21 14.61 -9.06
CA VAL A 38 -14.03 16.05 -9.33
C VAL A 38 -12.56 16.44 -9.44
N ARG A 39 -11.66 15.68 -8.79
CA ARG A 39 -10.22 15.91 -8.91
C ARG A 39 -9.80 15.74 -10.37
N LYS A 40 -9.46 16.85 -11.03
CA LYS A 40 -8.67 16.80 -12.26
C LYS A 40 -7.34 16.12 -11.91
N PRO A 41 -7.04 14.94 -12.46
CA PRO A 41 -5.77 14.31 -12.18
C PRO A 41 -4.69 15.24 -12.73
N ASP A 42 -3.78 15.68 -11.88
CA ASP A 42 -2.64 16.45 -12.31
C ASP A 42 -1.64 15.49 -12.96
N TYR A 43 -1.64 15.48 -14.29
CA TYR A 43 -0.71 14.70 -15.09
C TYR A 43 0.57 15.47 -15.40
N ALA A 44 0.75 16.70 -14.91
CA ALA A 44 1.93 17.51 -15.21
C ALA A 44 3.23 16.79 -14.83
N GLY A 45 3.25 16.08 -13.70
CA GLY A 45 4.40 15.27 -13.28
C GLY A 45 4.70 14.12 -14.26
N LEU A 46 3.68 13.37 -14.70
CA LEU A 46 3.88 12.29 -15.67
C LEU A 46 4.26 12.81 -17.05
N LEU A 47 3.69 13.95 -17.46
CA LEU A 47 4.01 14.61 -18.73
C LEU A 47 5.41 15.22 -18.71
N ALA A 48 5.88 15.71 -17.55
CA ALA A 48 7.26 16.18 -17.39
C ALA A 48 8.29 15.06 -17.54
N LEU A 49 7.91 13.81 -17.27
CA LEU A 49 8.76 12.63 -17.51
C LEU A 49 8.80 12.20 -18.99
N ARG A 50 7.97 12.79 -19.86
CA ARG A 50 8.01 12.49 -21.29
C ARG A 50 9.30 13.04 -21.90
N GLY A 51 10.13 12.15 -22.44
CA GLY A 51 11.39 12.53 -23.08
C GLY A 51 12.56 12.68 -22.11
N SER A 52 12.33 12.48 -20.80
CA SER A 52 13.43 12.21 -19.88
C SER A 52 13.83 10.74 -19.98
N ASP A 53 15.14 10.48 -19.88
CA ASP A 53 15.75 9.16 -20.00
C ASP A 53 15.58 8.35 -18.68
N VAL A 54 14.32 8.12 -18.29
CA VAL A 54 13.95 7.42 -17.04
C VAL A 54 13.57 5.97 -17.28
N LEU A 55 13.47 5.56 -18.55
CA LEU A 55 13.24 4.17 -18.91
C LEU A 55 14.59 3.45 -18.92
N ASP A 56 14.63 2.26 -18.34
CA ASP A 56 15.81 1.39 -18.42
C ASP A 56 16.06 1.05 -19.91
N PRO A 57 17.32 0.94 -20.37
CA PRO A 57 17.61 0.68 -21.78
C PRO A 57 17.05 -0.65 -22.31
N ASP A 58 16.74 -1.60 -21.43
CA ASP A 58 16.12 -2.88 -21.73
C ASP A 58 14.59 -2.90 -21.53
N TYR A 59 13.97 -1.74 -21.34
CA TYR A 59 12.52 -1.62 -21.24
C TYR A 59 11.83 -1.80 -22.60
N ASP A 60 11.25 -2.99 -22.80
CA ASP A 60 10.33 -3.29 -23.90
C ASP A 60 8.89 -3.46 -23.35
N PRO A 61 7.91 -2.62 -23.76
CA PRO A 61 6.51 -2.76 -23.34
C PRO A 61 5.85 -4.09 -23.75
N ARG A 62 6.39 -4.78 -24.76
CA ARG A 62 5.84 -6.04 -25.29
C ARG A 62 6.70 -7.25 -24.92
N GLY A 63 7.84 -7.02 -24.29
CA GLY A 63 8.86 -8.01 -24.01
C GLY A 63 9.08 -8.22 -22.52
N PRO A 64 9.84 -9.27 -22.17
CA PRO A 64 10.30 -9.45 -20.81
C PRO A 64 11.32 -8.36 -20.45
N TYR A 65 11.03 -7.63 -19.38
CA TYR A 65 11.93 -6.64 -18.80
C TYR A 65 13.00 -7.31 -17.90
N GLY A 66 14.27 -6.90 -18.00
CA GLY A 66 15.32 -7.38 -17.09
C GLY A 66 15.87 -8.77 -17.37
N LEU A 67 15.52 -9.40 -18.50
CA LEU A 67 15.97 -10.76 -18.85
C LEU A 67 17.09 -10.80 -19.91
N THR A 68 17.57 -9.64 -20.36
CA THR A 68 18.73 -9.60 -21.26
C THR A 68 20.02 -9.86 -20.47
N PRO A 69 21.03 -10.56 -21.04
CA PRO A 69 22.31 -10.79 -20.38
C PRO A 69 22.99 -9.51 -19.89
N GLU A 70 22.81 -8.41 -20.63
CA GLU A 70 23.34 -7.08 -20.28
C GLU A 70 22.60 -6.46 -19.09
N ALA A 71 21.27 -6.61 -19.01
CA ALA A 71 20.49 -6.14 -17.87
C ALA A 71 20.78 -6.96 -16.60
N LEU A 72 20.98 -8.27 -16.74
CA LEU A 72 21.40 -9.16 -15.66
C LEU A 72 22.77 -8.73 -15.13
N ALA A 73 23.75 -8.50 -16.02
CA ALA A 73 25.09 -8.04 -15.64
C ALA A 73 25.07 -6.67 -14.92
N ARG A 74 24.25 -5.71 -15.37
CA ARG A 74 24.07 -4.41 -14.69
C ARG A 74 23.50 -4.54 -13.27
N ARG A 75 22.69 -5.59 -13.02
CA ARG A 75 22.10 -5.89 -11.71
C ARG A 75 22.99 -6.80 -10.85
N GLY A 76 24.18 -7.16 -11.34
CA GLY A 76 25.11 -8.04 -10.64
C GLY A 76 24.71 -9.52 -10.68
N TRP A 77 23.86 -9.91 -11.63
CA TRP A 77 23.45 -11.29 -11.84
C TRP A 77 24.19 -11.84 -13.07
N HIS A 78 24.96 -12.91 -12.88
CA HIS A 78 25.81 -13.45 -13.94
C HIS A 78 25.15 -14.60 -14.70
N THR A 79 24.11 -15.21 -14.11
CA THR A 79 23.29 -16.23 -14.77
C THR A 79 21.79 -16.05 -14.53
N PHE A 80 20.98 -16.62 -15.44
CA PHE A 80 19.51 -16.66 -15.30
C PHE A 80 19.07 -17.44 -14.06
N GLU A 81 19.82 -18.49 -13.69
CA GLU A 81 19.57 -19.30 -12.50
C GLU A 81 19.76 -18.48 -11.21
N GLU A 82 20.84 -17.69 -11.13
CA GLU A 82 21.10 -16.79 -10.00
C GLU A 82 20.03 -15.70 -9.88
N ALA A 83 19.60 -15.13 -11.01
CA ALA A 83 18.53 -14.14 -11.05
C ALA A 83 17.20 -14.74 -10.56
N ARG A 84 16.84 -15.93 -11.03
CA ARG A 84 15.65 -16.66 -10.60
C ARG A 84 15.69 -16.95 -9.11
N MET A 85 16.80 -17.50 -8.62
CA MET A 85 17.00 -17.81 -7.20
C MET A 85 16.96 -16.55 -6.31
N ALA A 86 17.49 -15.42 -6.78
CA ALA A 86 17.44 -14.15 -6.06
C ALA A 86 16.01 -13.58 -5.99
N ILE A 87 15.23 -13.67 -7.08
CA ILE A 87 13.83 -13.25 -7.12
C ILE A 87 12.97 -14.14 -6.23
N GLU A 88 13.14 -15.47 -6.31
CA GLU A 88 12.44 -16.44 -5.44
C GLU A 88 12.75 -16.17 -3.96
N LYS A 89 14.04 -16.00 -3.62
CA LYS A 89 14.46 -15.66 -2.25
C LYS A 89 13.90 -14.32 -1.78
N GLN A 90 13.88 -13.30 -2.63
CA GLN A 90 13.28 -12.01 -2.28
C GLN A 90 11.77 -12.13 -2.02
N GLY A 91 11.07 -12.98 -2.80
CA GLY A 91 9.68 -13.33 -2.53
C GLY A 91 9.49 -13.99 -1.17
N ASP A 92 10.31 -14.99 -0.86
CA ASP A 92 10.27 -15.71 0.42
C ASP A 92 10.61 -14.80 1.61
N ASP A 93 11.58 -13.90 1.46
CA ASP A 93 11.95 -12.92 2.49
C ASP A 93 10.80 -11.93 2.74
N LEU A 94 10.11 -11.48 1.69
CA LEU A 94 8.93 -10.61 1.81
C LEU A 94 7.75 -11.33 2.47
N LEU A 95 7.52 -12.60 2.12
CA LEU A 95 6.49 -13.42 2.77
C LEU A 95 6.83 -13.67 4.24
N THR A 96 8.09 -13.98 4.55
CA THR A 96 8.57 -14.18 5.93
C THR A 96 8.47 -12.89 6.75
N GLN A 97 8.80 -11.75 6.16
CA GLN A 97 8.63 -10.44 6.80
C GLN A 97 7.15 -10.10 7.03
N ALA A 98 6.25 -10.44 6.10
CA ALA A 98 4.81 -10.27 6.27
C ALA A 98 4.28 -11.14 7.42
N VAL A 99 4.69 -12.42 7.48
CA VAL A 99 4.33 -13.32 8.59
C VAL A 99 4.90 -12.82 9.91
N ALA A 100 6.16 -12.36 9.95
CA ALA A 100 6.79 -11.80 11.15
C ALA A 100 6.15 -10.46 11.59
N ALA A 101 5.64 -9.66 10.65
CA ALA A 101 4.89 -8.45 10.94
C ALA A 101 3.51 -8.77 11.54
N GLU A 102 2.85 -9.84 11.08
CA GLU A 102 1.61 -10.36 11.69
C GLU A 102 1.86 -11.03 13.06
N HIS A 103 3.03 -11.64 13.27
CA HIS A 103 3.35 -12.37 14.50
C HIS A 103 4.01 -11.55 15.63
N LYS A 104 4.10 -10.20 15.51
CA LYS A 104 4.58 -9.38 16.64
C LYS A 104 3.61 -9.52 17.82
N PRO A 105 4.00 -10.12 18.96
CA PRO A 105 3.14 -10.11 20.14
C PRO A 105 3.02 -8.65 20.61
N GLY A 106 1.78 -8.17 20.68
CA GLY A 106 1.50 -6.83 21.19
C GLY A 106 2.17 -6.64 22.54
N LYS A 107 3.09 -5.66 22.64
CA LYS A 107 3.69 -5.27 23.92
C LYS A 107 2.57 -4.83 24.85
N ALA A 108 2.23 -5.67 25.83
CA ALA A 108 1.31 -5.34 26.89
C ALA A 108 1.84 -4.12 27.66
N VAL A 109 1.21 -2.96 27.47
CA VAL A 109 1.47 -1.75 28.23
C VAL A 109 0.93 -1.98 29.64
N ARG A 110 1.84 -2.26 30.58
CA ARG A 110 1.54 -2.40 32.02
C ARG A 110 1.18 -1.02 32.56
N GLN A 111 -0.11 -0.68 32.59
CA GLN A 111 -0.60 0.53 33.24
C GLN A 111 -0.42 0.38 34.76
N THR A 112 0.39 1.25 35.33
CA THR A 112 0.59 1.44 36.77
C THR A 112 -0.70 1.98 37.40
N ARG A 113 -1.32 1.21 38.30
CA ARG A 113 -2.40 1.70 39.16
C ARG A 113 -1.82 2.04 40.54
N ALA A 114 -1.56 3.32 40.77
CA ALA A 114 -1.27 3.85 42.10
C ALA A 114 -2.55 3.75 42.96
N GLN A 115 -2.54 2.90 43.98
CA GLN A 115 -3.58 2.89 45.01
C GLN A 115 -3.25 3.99 46.03
N LYS A 116 -4.00 5.11 45.96
CA LYS A 116 -4.24 5.96 47.12
C LYS A 116 -5.43 5.37 47.87
N SER A 117 -5.19 4.78 49.04
CA SER A 117 -6.23 4.52 50.03
C SER A 117 -6.10 5.55 51.14
N HIS A 118 -7.10 6.42 51.22
CA HIS A 118 -7.32 7.39 52.28
C HIS A 118 -8.36 6.78 53.23
N VAL A 119 -8.20 7.09 54.53
CA VAL A 119 -9.21 7.08 55.61
C VAL A 119 -9.41 5.78 56.39
N THR A 120 -8.78 5.74 57.57
CA THR A 120 -9.39 5.29 58.82
C THR A 120 -9.10 6.37 59.83
N ASP A 121 -10.12 7.17 60.16
CA ASP A 121 -10.18 7.93 61.41
C ASP A 121 -11.06 7.14 62.39
N ALA A 122 -10.60 7.09 63.63
CA ALA A 122 -11.33 6.64 64.81
C ALA A 122 -11.98 7.83 65.52
#